data_AF-A0A947RMT0-F1
#
_entry.id   AF-A0A947RMT0-F1
#
_cell.length_a   1.000
_cell.length_b   1.000
_cell.length_c   1.000
_cell.angle_alpha   90.00
_cell.angle_beta   90.00
_cell.angle_gamma   90.00
#
_symmetry.space_group_name_H-M   'P 1'
#
loop_
_entity.id
_entity.type
_entity.pdbx_description
1 polymer ?
#
loop_
_entity_poly.entity_id
_entity_poly.type
_entity_poly.pdbx_seq_one_letter_code
_entity_poly.pdbx_strand_id
1 'polypeptide(L)'
;MTYSPVLAIGTAFFEIAVAIWALRGPGRKPIIRTTSAILLLLAAYQLVEVLVCSQTPAYGFMPQMAFIVVTWLPPLGLLLIAQLSPSQSTINYAISYFMLAVAFSIVVWIAFDDRFISDSVCNIVYAKYSSPLPRFQIYAWFYWLGLFGMVALSALGVRNSSHSEQQTLLKYVLLGSLGFIVPGIIITRFVAPGEGALPSILCHLALVLAIFLTRLIAYERRGEFSHRSEVNRPGRIH
;
A
#
# COMPACT_ATOMS: atom_id res chain seq x y z
N MET A 1 12.30 -27.24 0.17
CA MET A 1 11.00 -26.85 -0.43
C MET A 1 11.30 -25.79 -1.48
N THR A 2 10.82 -25.94 -2.71
CA THR A 2 11.10 -25.01 -3.82
C THR A 2 10.12 -23.85 -3.81
N TYR A 3 10.63 -22.62 -3.82
CA TYR A 3 9.85 -21.38 -3.95
C TYR A 3 9.13 -21.34 -5.31
N SER A 4 7.84 -20.97 -5.33
CA SER A 4 7.07 -20.82 -6.57
C SER A 4 6.87 -19.33 -6.89
N PRO A 5 7.64 -18.73 -7.81
CA PRO A 5 7.55 -17.31 -8.14
C PRO A 5 6.28 -16.94 -8.92
N VAL A 6 5.51 -17.94 -9.37
CA VAL A 6 4.38 -17.75 -10.28
C VAL A 6 3.33 -16.82 -9.70
N LEU A 7 3.04 -16.94 -8.40
CA LEU A 7 2.07 -16.09 -7.73
C LEU A 7 2.53 -14.63 -7.66
N ALA A 8 3.77 -14.39 -7.21
CA ALA A 8 4.35 -13.06 -7.07
C ALA A 8 4.51 -12.35 -8.44
N ILE A 9 4.91 -13.08 -9.48
CA ILE A 9 4.99 -12.53 -10.84
C ILE A 9 3.59 -12.18 -11.36
N GLY A 10 2.61 -13.06 -11.12
CA GLY A 10 1.22 -12.83 -11.52
C GLY A 10 0.60 -11.59 -10.85
N THR A 11 0.81 -11.42 -9.54
CA THR A 11 0.34 -10.24 -8.80
C THR A 11 1.04 -8.97 -9.26
N ALA A 12 2.37 -8.99 -9.42
CA ALA A 12 3.13 -7.86 -9.94
C ALA A 12 2.64 -7.40 -11.32
N PHE A 13 2.41 -8.35 -12.24
CA PHE A 13 1.89 -8.05 -13.57
C PHE A 13 0.50 -7.39 -13.51
N PHE A 14 -0.40 -7.93 -12.68
CA PHE A 14 -1.72 -7.36 -12.47
C PHE A 14 -1.63 -5.92 -11.95
N GLU A 15 -0.83 -5.67 -10.91
CA GLU A 15 -0.67 -4.36 -10.29
C GLU A 15 -0.06 -3.33 -11.25
N ILE A 16 0.95 -3.71 -12.04
CA ILE A 16 1.54 -2.87 -13.09
C ILE A 16 0.49 -2.54 -14.17
N ALA A 17 -0.24 -3.55 -14.65
CA ALA A 17 -1.26 -3.35 -15.68
C ALA A 17 -2.35 -2.38 -15.21
N VAL A 18 -2.84 -2.55 -13.97
CA VAL A 18 -3.82 -1.65 -13.35
C VAL A 18 -3.23 -0.25 -13.17
N ALA A 19 -1.98 -0.11 -12.71
CA ALA A 19 -1.35 1.20 -12.54
C ALA A 19 -1.22 1.97 -13.87
N ILE A 20 -0.78 1.29 -14.94
CA ILE A 20 -0.70 1.88 -16.29
C ILE A 20 -2.09 2.26 -16.79
N TRP A 21 -3.08 1.38 -16.62
CA TRP A 21 -4.46 1.67 -16.96
C TRP A 21 -4.99 2.88 -16.18
N ALA A 22 -4.69 2.99 -14.89
CA ALA A 22 -5.10 4.06 -13.99
C ALA A 22 -4.57 5.42 -14.47
N LEU A 23 -3.28 5.51 -14.77
CA LEU A 23 -2.61 6.74 -15.21
C LEU A 23 -3.11 7.28 -16.55
N ARG A 24 -3.65 6.41 -17.43
CA ARG A 24 -4.12 6.81 -18.77
C ARG A 24 -5.54 7.37 -18.80
N GLY A 25 -6.33 7.21 -17.74
CA GLY A 25 -7.73 7.63 -17.76
C GLY A 25 -8.03 8.92 -17.01
N PRO A 26 -9.30 9.40 -17.09
CA PRO A 26 -9.75 10.64 -16.45
C PRO A 26 -9.89 10.48 -14.93
N GLY A 27 -10.19 11.57 -14.22
CA GLY A 27 -10.31 11.64 -12.76
C GLY A 27 -9.32 12.61 -12.12
N ARG A 28 -9.48 12.81 -10.80
CA ARG A 28 -8.61 13.68 -10.01
C ARG A 28 -7.16 13.16 -10.02
N LYS A 29 -6.29 13.90 -10.72
CA LYS A 29 -4.85 13.61 -10.86
C LYS A 29 -4.12 13.23 -9.56
N PRO A 30 -4.30 13.92 -8.41
CA PRO A 30 -3.58 13.53 -7.18
C PRO A 30 -3.96 12.12 -6.71
N ILE A 31 -5.26 11.79 -6.72
CA ILE A 31 -5.77 10.48 -6.27
C ILE A 31 -5.27 9.37 -7.20
N ILE A 32 -5.35 9.58 -8.51
CA ILE A 32 -4.89 8.60 -9.50
C ILE A 32 -3.39 8.37 -9.38
N ARG A 33 -2.58 9.44 -9.26
CA ARG A 33 -1.13 9.33 -9.12
C ARG A 33 -0.73 8.60 -7.84
N THR A 34 -1.33 8.98 -6.70
CA THR A 34 -1.04 8.34 -5.41
C THR A 34 -1.45 6.87 -5.42
N THR A 35 -2.65 6.55 -5.93
CA THR A 35 -3.12 5.16 -6.05
C THR A 35 -2.21 4.33 -6.97
N SER A 36 -1.78 4.90 -8.10
CA SER A 36 -0.87 4.23 -9.03
C SER A 36 0.51 4.02 -8.40
N ALA A 37 1.02 4.98 -7.63
CA ALA A 37 2.27 4.83 -6.88
C ALA A 37 2.20 3.69 -5.87
N ILE A 38 1.08 3.55 -5.14
CA ILE A 38 0.85 2.42 -4.22
C ILE A 38 0.90 1.10 -4.99
N LEU A 39 0.16 0.97 -6.10
CA LEU A 39 0.16 -0.25 -6.93
C LEU A 39 1.55 -0.60 -7.45
N LEU A 40 2.33 0.40 -7.89
CA LEU A 40 3.69 0.17 -8.38
C LEU A 40 4.65 -0.24 -7.27
N LEU A 41 4.50 0.28 -6.05
CA LEU A 41 5.29 -0.15 -4.89
C LEU A 41 4.95 -1.57 -4.46
N LEU A 42 3.67 -1.96 -4.52
CA LEU A 42 3.26 -3.35 -4.29
C LEU A 42 3.93 -4.27 -5.32
N ALA A 43 3.85 -3.93 -6.61
CA ALA A 43 4.47 -4.71 -7.67
C ALA A 43 5.99 -4.77 -7.54
N ALA A 44 6.63 -3.64 -7.19
CA ALA A 44 8.06 -3.58 -6.96
C ALA A 44 8.49 -4.51 -5.82
N TYR A 45 7.72 -4.59 -4.73
CA TYR A 45 8.02 -5.53 -3.65
C TYR A 45 7.92 -6.98 -4.12
N GLN A 46 6.86 -7.33 -4.86
CA GLN A 46 6.68 -8.68 -5.42
C GLN A 46 7.88 -9.10 -6.30
N LEU A 47 8.39 -8.18 -7.12
CA LEU A 47 9.57 -8.42 -7.94
C LEU A 47 10.85 -8.55 -7.10
N VAL A 48 11.02 -7.69 -6.08
CA VAL A 48 12.17 -7.78 -5.16
C VAL A 48 12.15 -9.12 -4.41
N GLU A 49 10.98 -9.61 -3.99
CA GLU A 49 10.85 -10.91 -3.34
C GLU A 49 11.28 -12.06 -4.28
N VAL A 50 10.85 -12.04 -5.54
CA VAL A 50 11.29 -13.02 -6.55
C VAL A 50 12.81 -12.98 -6.72
N LEU A 51 13.40 -11.78 -6.79
CA LEU A 51 14.86 -11.61 -6.92
C LEU A 51 15.59 -12.17 -5.70
N VAL A 52 15.17 -11.80 -4.49
CA VAL A 52 15.74 -12.29 -3.22
C VAL A 52 15.65 -13.82 -3.14
N CYS A 53 14.50 -14.40 -3.46
CA CYS A 53 14.30 -15.85 -3.35
C CYS A 53 14.94 -16.66 -4.48
N SER A 54 15.24 -16.04 -5.62
CA SER A 54 15.98 -16.70 -6.72
C SER A 54 17.47 -16.90 -6.42
N GLN A 55 18.04 -16.13 -5.50
CA GLN A 55 19.47 -16.15 -5.15
C GLN A 55 19.71 -16.73 -3.74
N THR A 56 19.12 -17.88 -3.43
CA THR A 56 19.21 -18.45 -2.08
C THR A 56 20.56 -19.12 -1.79
N PRO A 57 21.24 -18.80 -0.67
CA PRO A 57 20.89 -17.78 0.34
C PRO A 57 21.28 -16.35 -0.09
N ALA A 58 20.33 -15.42 0.01
CA ALA A 58 20.55 -14.02 -0.32
C ALA A 58 21.02 -13.25 0.91
N TYR A 59 22.17 -12.59 0.80
CA TYR A 59 22.78 -11.78 1.86
C TYR A 59 22.93 -10.33 1.40
N GLY A 60 23.06 -9.41 2.35
CA GLY A 60 23.42 -8.01 2.09
C GLY A 60 22.24 -7.13 1.65
N PHE A 61 22.44 -6.35 0.59
CA PHE A 61 21.56 -5.24 0.20
C PHE A 61 20.20 -5.67 -0.39
N MET A 62 20.10 -6.88 -0.94
CA MET A 62 18.89 -7.34 -1.64
C MET A 62 17.65 -7.42 -0.72
N PRO A 63 17.72 -8.06 0.47
CA PRO A 63 16.64 -8.00 1.45
C PRO A 63 16.28 -6.57 1.92
N GLN A 64 17.25 -5.66 2.00
CA GLN A 64 17.02 -4.28 2.45
C GLN A 64 16.13 -3.50 1.47
N MET A 65 16.28 -3.76 0.17
CA MET A 65 15.42 -3.18 -0.87
C MET A 65 13.94 -3.48 -0.65
N ALA A 66 13.60 -4.68 -0.13
CA ALA A 66 12.23 -5.06 0.15
C ALA A 66 11.60 -4.16 1.23
N PHE A 67 12.36 -3.87 2.29
CA PHE A 67 11.95 -2.96 3.36
C PHE A 67 11.88 -1.51 2.88
N ILE A 68 12.85 -1.07 2.07
CA ILE A 68 12.84 0.28 1.49
C ILE A 68 11.56 0.51 0.68
N VAL A 69 11.18 -0.44 -0.18
CA VAL A 69 9.97 -0.34 -1.00
C VAL A 69 8.70 -0.30 -0.13
N VAL A 70 8.59 -1.20 0.84
CA VAL A 70 7.38 -1.33 1.69
C VAL A 70 7.21 -0.15 2.64
N THR A 71 8.29 0.51 3.06
CA THR A 71 8.26 1.67 3.98
C THR A 71 7.37 2.82 3.44
N TRP A 72 7.28 2.96 2.12
CA TRP A 72 6.49 4.00 1.46
C TRP A 72 4.99 3.72 1.42
N LEU A 73 4.55 2.48 1.60
CA LEU A 73 3.15 2.08 1.42
C LEU A 73 2.21 2.72 2.46
N PRO A 74 2.45 2.63 3.78
CA PRO A 74 1.54 3.24 4.75
C PRO A 74 1.40 4.76 4.62
N PRO A 75 2.50 5.55 4.48
CA PRO A 75 2.41 7.00 4.27
C PRO A 75 1.62 7.39 3.01
N LEU A 76 1.82 6.68 1.89
CA LEU A 76 1.06 6.95 0.67
C LEU A 76 -0.41 6.56 0.81
N GLY A 77 -0.71 5.50 1.56
CA GLY A 77 -2.08 5.15 1.93
C GLY A 77 -2.77 6.24 2.75
N LEU A 78 -2.07 6.83 3.72
CA LEU A 78 -2.56 7.99 4.48
C LEU A 78 -2.77 9.21 3.58
N LEU A 79 -1.81 9.50 2.70
CA LEU A 79 -1.91 10.59 1.73
C LEU A 79 -3.11 10.42 0.81
N LEU A 80 -3.39 9.21 0.34
CA LEU A 80 -4.58 8.90 -0.46
C LEU A 80 -5.86 9.20 0.32
N ILE A 81 -5.93 8.82 1.60
CA ILE A 81 -7.08 9.13 2.47
C ILE A 81 -7.24 10.64 2.66
N ALA A 82 -6.14 11.37 2.86
CA ALA A 82 -6.16 12.84 2.96
C ALA A 82 -6.70 13.50 1.68
N GLN A 83 -6.33 12.98 0.51
CA GLN A 83 -6.83 13.45 -0.79
C GLN A 83 -8.32 13.16 -1.01
N LEU A 84 -8.86 12.12 -0.36
CA LEU A 84 -10.26 11.73 -0.45
C LEU A 84 -11.16 12.45 0.56
N SER A 85 -10.60 12.97 1.65
CA SER A 85 -11.36 13.57 2.76
C SER A 85 -11.38 15.11 2.68
N PRO A 86 -12.54 15.76 2.47
CA PRO A 86 -12.59 17.23 2.39
C PRO A 86 -12.64 17.92 3.76
N SER A 87 -13.25 17.31 4.79
CA SER A 87 -13.58 17.99 6.05
C SER A 87 -12.43 18.08 7.05
N GLN A 88 -11.37 17.28 6.87
CA GLN A 88 -10.19 17.26 7.74
C GLN A 88 -8.89 17.41 6.93
N SER A 89 -8.97 18.01 5.75
CA SER A 89 -7.90 17.97 4.74
C SER A 89 -6.56 18.45 5.31
N THR A 90 -6.49 19.60 5.98
CA THR A 90 -5.20 20.15 6.47
C THR A 90 -4.50 19.25 7.49
N ILE A 91 -5.23 18.73 8.49
CA ILE A 91 -4.64 17.86 9.52
C ILE A 91 -4.23 16.51 8.90
N ASN A 92 -5.09 15.94 8.05
CA ASN A 92 -4.78 14.67 7.39
C ASN A 92 -3.57 14.79 6.45
N TYR A 93 -3.45 15.90 5.72
CA TYR A 93 -2.26 16.18 4.91
C TYR A 93 -1.02 16.36 5.80
N ALA A 94 -1.12 17.10 6.92
CA ALA A 94 0.00 17.26 7.85
C ALA A 94 0.49 15.92 8.42
N ILE A 95 -0.43 15.05 8.85
CA ILE A 95 -0.12 13.70 9.33
C ILE A 95 0.55 12.88 8.21
N SER A 96 0.01 12.94 6.99
CA SER A 96 0.54 12.19 5.84
C SER A 96 1.95 12.65 5.44
N TYR A 97 2.20 13.95 5.39
CA TYR A 97 3.52 14.50 5.09
C TYR A 97 4.53 14.24 6.20
N PHE A 98 4.08 14.30 7.46
CA PHE A 98 4.92 13.91 8.60
C PHE A 98 5.32 12.44 8.49
N MET A 99 4.37 11.55 8.21
CA MET A 99 4.65 10.12 8.00
C MET A 99 5.56 9.87 6.79
N LEU A 100 5.43 10.64 5.70
CA LEU A 100 6.35 10.57 4.56
C LEU A 100 7.77 11.03 4.92
N ALA A 101 7.93 12.07 5.74
CA ALA A 101 9.25 12.52 6.20
C ALA A 101 9.91 11.49 7.13
N VAL A 102 9.14 10.88 8.02
CA VAL A 102 9.59 9.77 8.86
C VAL A 102 9.97 8.56 7.99
N ALA A 103 9.16 8.21 7.00
CA ALA A 103 9.44 7.14 6.05
C ALA A 103 10.77 7.36 5.31
N PHE A 104 10.99 8.58 4.80
CA PHE A 104 12.24 8.95 4.14
C PHE A 104 13.44 8.79 5.10
N SER A 105 13.30 9.24 6.35
CA SER A 105 14.34 9.09 7.37
C SER A 105 14.67 7.62 7.66
N ILE A 106 13.63 6.77 7.74
CA ILE A 106 13.80 5.31 7.92
C ILE A 106 14.45 4.67 6.69
N VAL A 107 14.05 5.05 5.48
CA VAL A 107 14.66 4.55 4.23
C VAL A 107 16.14 4.89 4.16
N VAL A 108 16.49 6.15 4.46
CA VAL A 108 17.90 6.58 4.54
C VAL A 108 18.63 5.74 5.59
N TRP A 109 18.06 5.57 6.78
CA TRP A 109 18.68 4.75 7.82
C TRP A 109 18.91 3.30 7.37
N ILE A 110 17.92 2.64 6.77
CA ILE A 110 18.04 1.26 6.26
C ILE A 110 19.12 1.17 5.17
N ALA A 111 19.20 2.16 4.27
CA ALA A 111 20.16 2.16 3.17
C ALA A 111 21.62 2.30 3.61
N PHE A 112 21.88 2.91 4.77
CA PHE A 112 23.23 3.10 5.32
C PHE A 112 23.61 2.08 6.41
N ASP A 113 22.68 1.24 6.88
CA ASP A 113 22.93 0.26 7.93
C ASP A 113 23.05 -1.15 7.34
N ASP A 114 24.27 -1.55 7.00
CA ASP A 114 24.61 -2.87 6.45
C ASP A 114 24.19 -4.05 7.35
N ARG A 115 23.85 -3.80 8.63
CA ARG A 115 23.46 -4.81 9.61
C ARG A 115 21.95 -4.85 9.89
N PHE A 116 21.14 -4.13 9.13
CA PHE A 116 19.68 -4.07 9.36
C PHE A 116 18.97 -5.43 9.15
N ILE A 117 19.45 -6.25 8.21
CA ILE A 117 18.93 -7.61 7.93
C ILE A 117 20.11 -8.56 7.87
N SER A 118 20.02 -9.64 8.64
CA SER A 118 21.09 -10.62 8.75
C SER A 118 20.92 -11.73 7.71
N ASP A 119 19.70 -12.26 7.56
CA ASP A 119 19.40 -13.33 6.59
C ASP A 119 17.97 -13.25 6.07
N SER A 120 17.75 -13.78 4.86
CA SER A 120 16.41 -14.09 4.34
C SER A 120 16.27 -15.58 4.07
N VAL A 121 15.25 -16.20 4.66
CA VAL A 121 14.87 -17.60 4.42
C VAL A 121 13.58 -17.60 3.62
N CYS A 122 13.63 -18.11 2.40
CA CYS A 122 12.45 -18.23 1.55
C CYS A 122 11.72 -19.55 1.82
N ASN A 123 10.45 -19.45 2.14
CA ASN A 123 9.52 -20.57 2.20
C ASN A 123 8.76 -20.69 0.86
N ILE A 124 7.88 -21.68 0.71
CA ILE A 124 7.18 -21.93 -0.58
C ILE A 124 6.43 -20.69 -1.09
N VAL A 125 5.81 -19.93 -0.17
CA VAL A 125 4.87 -18.83 -0.50
C VAL A 125 5.30 -17.48 0.10
N TYR A 126 6.31 -17.44 0.97
CA TYR A 126 6.70 -16.19 1.63
C TYR A 126 8.19 -16.17 2.03
N ALA A 127 8.80 -15.00 1.99
CA ALA A 127 10.11 -14.74 2.56
C ALA A 127 10.01 -14.39 4.06
N LYS A 128 10.90 -14.99 4.88
CA LYS A 128 11.11 -14.65 6.28
C LYS A 128 12.45 -13.93 6.44
N TYR A 129 12.44 -12.77 7.07
CA TYR A 129 13.64 -11.96 7.31
C TYR A 129 14.06 -12.05 8.79
N SER A 130 15.34 -12.32 9.05
CA SER A 130 15.92 -12.22 10.40
C SER A 130 16.58 -10.85 10.56
N SER A 131 16.23 -10.15 11.64
CA SER A 131 16.81 -8.84 11.97
C SER A 131 17.13 -8.77 13.47
N PRO A 132 18.25 -8.15 13.86
CA PRO A 132 18.57 -7.95 15.26
C PRO A 132 17.60 -6.94 15.91
N LEU A 133 17.00 -7.34 17.03
CA LEU A 133 16.35 -6.40 17.95
C LEU A 133 17.42 -5.46 18.55
N PRO A 134 17.18 -4.13 18.70
CA PRO A 134 15.88 -3.44 18.74
C PRO A 134 15.45 -2.72 17.43
N ARG A 135 16.26 -2.71 16.36
CA ARG A 135 16.04 -1.86 15.17
C ARG A 135 14.75 -2.22 14.43
N PHE A 136 14.51 -3.52 14.27
CA PHE A 136 13.29 -4.04 13.66
C PHE A 136 12.02 -3.60 14.40
N GLN A 137 12.09 -3.40 15.72
CA GLN A 137 10.94 -2.98 16.52
C GLN A 137 10.52 -1.55 16.22
N ILE A 138 11.48 -0.63 16.02
CA ILE A 138 11.19 0.75 15.63
C ILE A 138 10.50 0.78 14.26
N TYR A 139 11.04 0.02 13.30
CA TYR A 139 10.43 -0.13 11.99
C TYR A 139 9.01 -0.72 12.07
N ALA A 140 8.83 -1.78 12.86
CA ALA A 140 7.54 -2.41 13.05
C ALA A 140 6.51 -1.46 13.66
N TRP A 141 6.89 -0.66 14.66
CA TRP A 141 6.02 0.36 15.25
C TRP A 141 5.58 1.42 14.24
N PHE A 142 6.52 1.94 13.46
CA PHE A 142 6.21 2.88 12.38
C PHE A 142 5.21 2.28 11.39
N TYR A 143 5.47 1.05 10.94
CA TYR A 143 4.64 0.37 9.96
C TYR A 143 3.22 0.09 10.50
N TRP A 144 3.12 -0.41 11.74
CA TRP A 144 1.84 -0.63 12.41
C TRP A 144 1.06 0.68 12.62
N LEU A 145 1.73 1.74 13.07
CA LEU A 145 1.11 3.05 13.25
C LEU A 145 0.52 3.57 11.93
N GLY A 146 1.25 3.41 10.83
CA GLY A 146 0.77 3.76 9.50
C GLY A 146 -0.46 2.95 9.08
N LEU A 147 -0.42 1.61 9.24
CA LEU A 147 -1.54 0.73 8.92
C LEU A 147 -2.80 1.02 9.75
N PHE A 148 -2.64 1.17 11.06
CA PHE A 148 -3.75 1.55 11.95
C PHE A 148 -4.27 2.95 11.61
N GLY A 149 -3.38 3.89 11.28
CA GLY A 149 -3.75 5.21 10.80
C GLY A 149 -4.62 5.14 9.54
N MET A 150 -4.28 4.27 8.58
CA MET A 150 -5.07 4.09 7.36
C MET A 150 -6.50 3.63 7.69
N VAL A 151 -6.65 2.64 8.58
CA VAL A 151 -7.96 2.14 9.00
C VAL A 151 -8.73 3.21 9.78
N ALA A 152 -8.08 3.86 10.75
CA ALA A 152 -8.73 4.85 11.62
C ALA A 152 -9.18 6.10 10.84
N LEU A 153 -8.29 6.70 10.03
CA LEU A 153 -8.61 7.89 9.26
C LEU A 153 -9.63 7.60 8.15
N SER A 154 -9.57 6.44 7.50
CA SER A 154 -10.60 6.08 6.51
C SER A 154 -11.96 5.85 7.18
N ALA A 155 -12.02 5.18 8.34
CA ALA A 155 -13.27 5.00 9.09
C ALA A 155 -13.86 6.34 9.58
N LEU A 156 -13.03 7.23 10.15
CA LEU A 156 -13.45 8.57 10.54
C LEU A 156 -13.92 9.39 9.33
N GLY A 157 -13.21 9.29 8.20
CA GLY A 157 -13.60 9.92 6.95
C GLY A 157 -14.96 9.42 6.45
N VAL A 158 -15.23 8.10 6.48
CA VAL A 158 -16.52 7.52 6.12
C VAL A 158 -17.66 8.02 7.02
N ARG A 159 -17.38 8.18 8.32
CA ARG A 159 -18.38 8.63 9.30
C ARG A 159 -18.69 10.13 9.18
N ASN A 160 -17.69 10.95 8.88
CA ASN A 160 -17.79 12.41 8.88
C ASN A 160 -18.08 13.03 7.50
N SER A 161 -18.05 12.24 6.42
CA SER A 161 -18.32 12.74 5.07
C SER A 161 -19.82 12.90 4.82
N SER A 162 -20.26 14.12 4.48
CA SER A 162 -21.64 14.40 4.08
C SER A 162 -21.96 14.01 2.63
N HIS A 163 -20.93 13.91 1.77
CA HIS A 163 -21.10 13.54 0.37
C HIS A 163 -20.99 12.03 0.16
N SER A 164 -22.02 11.43 -0.44
CA SER A 164 -22.14 9.99 -0.67
C SER A 164 -21.05 9.42 -1.59
N GLU A 165 -20.57 10.21 -2.55
CA GLU A 165 -19.50 9.81 -3.48
C GLU A 165 -18.17 9.61 -2.75
N GLN A 166 -17.74 10.59 -1.96
CA GLN A 166 -16.52 10.52 -1.16
C GLN A 166 -16.58 9.42 -0.11
N GLN A 167 -17.74 9.25 0.51
CA GLN A 167 -17.97 8.17 1.45
C GLN A 167 -17.74 6.79 0.79
N THR A 168 -18.17 6.64 -0.46
CA THR A 168 -17.99 5.41 -1.24
C THR A 168 -16.52 5.16 -1.56
N LEU A 169 -15.77 6.19 -1.98
CA LEU A 169 -14.33 6.09 -2.22
C LEU A 169 -13.56 5.70 -0.95
N LEU A 170 -13.84 6.35 0.18
CA LEU A 170 -13.22 6.04 1.47
C LEU A 170 -13.58 4.63 1.96
N LYS A 171 -14.81 4.15 1.70
CA LYS A 171 -15.20 2.76 1.99
C LYS A 171 -14.35 1.76 1.21
N TYR A 172 -14.00 2.03 -0.05
CA TYR A 172 -13.10 1.14 -0.79
C TYR A 172 -11.70 1.07 -0.18
N VAL A 173 -11.13 2.20 0.25
CA VAL A 173 -9.83 2.20 0.94
C VAL A 173 -9.91 1.46 2.28
N LEU A 174 -10.97 1.70 3.06
CA LEU A 174 -11.18 1.04 4.36
C LEU A 174 -11.34 -0.47 4.20
N LEU A 175 -12.22 -0.92 3.29
CA LEU A 175 -12.45 -2.34 3.03
C LEU A 175 -11.21 -3.03 2.47
N GLY A 176 -10.49 -2.36 1.57
CA GLY A 176 -9.21 -2.85 1.08
C GLY A 176 -8.19 -3.02 2.20
N SER A 177 -8.07 -2.00 3.07
CA SER A 177 -7.13 -2.01 4.20
C SER A 177 -7.46 -3.12 5.20
N LEU A 178 -8.72 -3.23 5.62
CA LEU A 178 -9.17 -4.33 6.49
C LEU A 178 -8.98 -5.70 5.83
N GLY A 179 -9.25 -5.78 4.53
CA GLY A 179 -9.16 -7.01 3.73
C GLY A 179 -7.76 -7.61 3.65
N PHE A 180 -6.69 -6.83 3.84
CA PHE A 180 -5.32 -7.38 3.91
C PHE A 180 -4.75 -7.38 5.33
N ILE A 181 -5.06 -6.38 6.16
CA ILE A 181 -4.54 -6.29 7.53
C ILE A 181 -5.10 -7.40 8.41
N VAL A 182 -6.42 -7.61 8.40
CA VAL A 182 -7.07 -8.59 9.31
C VAL A 182 -6.61 -10.01 8.99
N PRO A 183 -6.65 -10.49 7.73
CA PRO A 183 -6.11 -11.81 7.42
C PRO A 183 -4.61 -11.91 7.70
N GLY A 184 -3.83 -10.84 7.50
CA GLY A 184 -2.41 -10.81 7.82
C GLY A 184 -2.13 -11.03 9.30
N ILE A 185 -2.87 -10.38 10.19
CA ILE A 185 -2.78 -10.61 11.65
C ILE A 185 -3.14 -12.05 11.98
N ILE A 186 -4.22 -12.58 11.40
CA ILE A 186 -4.67 -13.96 11.66
C ILE A 186 -3.58 -14.96 11.22
N ILE A 187 -3.05 -14.85 10.01
CA ILE A 187 -2.04 -15.76 9.47
C ILE A 187 -0.75 -15.70 10.31
N THR A 188 -0.28 -14.50 10.64
CA THR A 188 0.94 -14.32 11.45
C THR A 188 0.77 -14.81 12.89
N ARG A 189 -0.45 -14.82 13.43
CA ARG A 189 -0.72 -15.31 14.78
C ARG A 189 -0.89 -16.82 14.86
N PHE A 190 -1.52 -17.44 13.85
CA PHE A 190 -1.96 -18.84 13.93
C PHE A 190 -1.20 -19.79 13.00
N VAL A 191 -0.70 -19.35 11.85
CA VAL A 191 -0.15 -20.24 10.80
C VAL A 191 1.37 -20.14 10.72
N ALA A 192 1.90 -18.91 10.75
CA ALA A 192 3.32 -18.65 10.68
C ALA A 192 3.73 -17.85 11.93
N PRO A 193 4.06 -18.49 13.07
CA PRO A 193 4.64 -17.81 14.22
C PRO A 193 6.03 -17.31 13.80
N GLY A 194 6.06 -16.13 13.20
CA GLY A 194 7.18 -15.70 12.39
C GLY A 194 7.35 -14.21 12.46
N GLU A 195 8.02 -13.75 13.51
CA GLU A 195 8.81 -12.52 13.45
C GLU A 195 9.57 -12.51 12.11
N GLY A 196 9.35 -11.47 11.31
CA GLY A 196 10.00 -11.30 10.01
C GLY A 196 9.29 -11.86 8.77
N ALA A 197 8.19 -12.61 8.88
CA ALA A 197 7.40 -13.06 7.71
C ALA A 197 6.27 -12.08 7.31
N LEU A 198 5.97 -11.14 8.21
CA LEU A 198 4.83 -10.23 8.10
C LEU A 198 4.85 -9.35 6.82
N PRO A 199 5.97 -8.75 6.39
CA PRO A 199 5.99 -7.94 5.16
C PRO A 199 5.60 -8.73 3.91
N SER A 200 6.10 -9.96 3.76
CA SER A 200 5.79 -10.84 2.63
C SER A 200 4.33 -11.27 2.62
N ILE A 201 3.81 -11.71 3.77
CA ILE A 201 2.40 -12.12 3.91
C ILE A 201 1.45 -10.96 3.57
N LEU A 202 1.73 -9.77 4.11
CA LEU A 202 0.90 -8.59 3.85
C LEU A 202 0.93 -8.19 2.37
N CYS A 203 2.06 -8.32 1.69
CA CYS A 203 2.13 -7.97 0.27
C CYS A 203 1.36 -8.97 -0.61
N HIS A 204 1.39 -10.27 -0.31
CA HIS A 204 0.55 -11.25 -1.01
C HIS A 204 -0.95 -10.96 -0.81
N LEU A 205 -1.33 -10.56 0.40
CA LEU A 205 -2.70 -10.13 0.71
C LEU A 205 -3.03 -8.75 0.13
N ALA A 206 -2.03 -7.94 -0.23
CA ALA A 206 -2.23 -6.63 -0.83
C ALA A 206 -2.86 -6.72 -2.23
N LEU A 207 -2.91 -7.90 -2.86
CA LEU A 207 -3.77 -8.13 -4.02
C LEU A 207 -5.23 -7.76 -3.73
N VAL A 208 -5.73 -8.01 -2.51
CA VAL A 208 -7.06 -7.60 -2.07
C VAL A 208 -7.16 -6.07 -2.09
N LEU A 209 -6.17 -5.38 -1.52
CA LEU A 209 -6.09 -3.93 -1.56
C LEU A 209 -6.07 -3.42 -3.02
N ALA A 210 -5.26 -4.02 -3.89
CA ALA A 210 -5.17 -3.66 -5.31
C ALA A 210 -6.52 -3.77 -6.04
N ILE A 211 -7.31 -4.82 -5.76
CA ILE A 211 -8.67 -4.98 -6.30
C ILE A 211 -9.57 -3.83 -5.84
N PHE A 212 -9.53 -3.45 -4.56
CA PHE A 212 -10.32 -2.33 -4.05
C PHE A 212 -9.86 -0.97 -4.59
N LEU A 213 -8.55 -0.75 -4.75
CA LEU A 213 -7.99 0.45 -5.39
C LEU A 213 -8.38 0.53 -6.87
N THR A 214 -8.44 -0.60 -7.57
CA THR A 214 -8.94 -0.68 -8.95
C THR A 214 -10.40 -0.21 -9.02
N ARG A 215 -11.24 -0.71 -8.10
CA ARG A 215 -12.66 -0.27 -8.00
C ARG A 215 -12.79 1.20 -7.65
N LEU A 216 -11.94 1.71 -6.76
CA LEU A 216 -11.87 3.12 -6.42
C LEU A 216 -11.60 3.99 -7.65
N ILE A 217 -10.58 3.65 -8.45
CA ILE A 217 -10.26 4.38 -9.69
C ILE A 217 -11.41 4.27 -10.70
N ALA A 218 -12.01 3.09 -10.84
CA ALA A 218 -13.14 2.90 -11.74
C ALA A 218 -14.36 3.76 -11.33
N TYR A 219 -14.62 3.89 -10.04
CA TYR A 219 -15.71 4.71 -9.51
C TYR A 219 -15.44 6.20 -9.70
N GLU A 220 -14.24 6.67 -9.36
CA GLU A 220 -13.78 8.05 -9.58
C GLU A 220 -13.96 8.50 -11.04
N ARG A 221 -13.63 7.62 -11.99
CA ARG A 221 -13.82 7.89 -13.43
C ARG A 221 -15.28 8.09 -13.80
N ARG A 222 -16.18 7.27 -13.24
CA ARG A 222 -17.62 7.38 -13.53
C ARG A 222 -18.19 8.69 -13.00
N GLY A 223 -17.74 9.15 -11.83
CA GLY A 223 -18.13 10.46 -11.27
C GLY A 223 -17.81 11.62 -12.21
N GLU A 224 -16.59 11.68 -12.76
CA GLU A 224 -16.22 12.75 -13.70
C GLU A 224 -17.02 12.71 -15.01
N PHE A 225 -17.32 11.53 -15.55
CA PHE A 225 -18.14 11.44 -16.77
C PHE A 225 -19.56 11.97 -16.56
N SER A 226 -20.19 11.70 -15.41
CA SER A 226 -21.50 12.23 -15.07
C SER A 226 -21.48 13.76 -14.95
N HIS A 227 -20.49 14.30 -14.23
CA HIS A 227 -20.38 15.75 -14.04
C HIS A 227 -20.09 16.49 -15.36
N ARG A 228 -19.27 15.91 -16.24
CA ARG A 228 -18.97 16.52 -17.56
C ARG A 228 -20.19 16.47 -18.49
N SER A 229 -21.02 15.44 -18.39
CA SER A 229 -22.25 15.30 -19.20
C SER A 229 -23.35 16.29 -18.77
N GLU A 230 -23.43 16.62 -17.49
CA GLU A 230 -24.38 17.63 -16.99
C GLU A 230 -23.97 19.06 -17.38
N VAL A 231 -22.68 19.41 -17.27
CA VAL A 231 -22.17 20.74 -17.65
C VAL A 231 -22.31 20.99 -19.14
N ASN A 232 -22.20 19.95 -19.97
CA ASN A 232 -22.23 20.07 -21.42
C ASN A 232 -23.65 19.92 -22.02
N ARG A 233 -24.72 20.01 -21.23
CA ARG A 233 -26.10 20.07 -21.75
C ARG A 233 -26.38 21.50 -22.28
N PRO A 234 -26.48 21.70 -23.61
CA PRO A 234 -26.83 23.00 -24.17
C PRO A 234 -28.28 23.30 -23.83
N GLY A 235 -28.53 24.24 -22.91
CA GLY A 235 -29.89 24.65 -22.56
C GLY A 235 -30.09 25.21 -21.14
N ARG A 236 -29.09 25.18 -20.26
CA ARG A 236 -29.18 25.84 -18.96
C ARG A 236 -28.55 27.25 -19.04
N ILE A 237 -29.27 28.15 -19.69
CA ILE A 237 -29.03 29.60 -19.58
C ILE A 237 -29.58 29.99 -18.20
N HIS A 238 -28.70 30.43 -17.30
CA HIS A 238 -29.06 31.09 -16.06
C HIS A 238 -29.41 32.55 -16.34
#